data_AF-A0A1C5FML1-F1
#
_entry.id   AF-A0A1C5FML1-F1
#
_cell.length_a   1.000
_cell.length_b   1.000
_cell.length_c   1.000
_cell.angle_alpha   90.00
_cell.angle_beta   90.00
_cell.angle_gamma   90.00
#
_symmetry.space_group_name_H-M   'P 1'
#
loop_
_entity.id
_entity.type
_entity.pdbx_description
1 polymer ?
#
loop_
_entity_poly.entity_id
_entity_poly.type
_entity_poly.pdbx_seq_one_letter_code
_entity_poly.pdbx_strand_id
1 'polypeptide(L)'
;WLAAADQHGYGAPATAVPALLDAARARTDLRPLALAFAGPRGLWLARLNPEWKFALRGASGGSVLPDARDTEAVRLLWEEGLFAERIALLGTVRAHDGEAARALLASTWSSERAEDRLMFLDSLRTGLSEADEPFLERALSDRSRNVRSTAAELLSALPESALAGRMAARAATCVSMDRTGGGQVIVVEAPHECDADMQRDGVVQTPPSGRGERSWWLGQLVEAAPLSTWHGRLGGRTPEEIVALPVLDDWADELHAAWCRAAVRQRDARWSAALLGRPVTSRESGPGTPSLAERAKLLATLPSAERASWVAAFISAHGLSEAFQLLGVCAVPWAEPLGRAVVDALDIARDAGSYPWSFSGVMGLAERCLDPAEASRLELLTATPDETEDTSPGAGGYWSEAFQRLVSTLRLRAAMLAELAQPSELAELAEPTEQAVPAAMTVPAEPAEPGAPTE
;
A
#
# COMPACT_ATOMS: atom_id res chain seq x y z
N TRP A 1 10.09 -9.29 -10.90
CA TRP A 1 10.74 -10.61 -10.82
C TRP A 1 10.71 -11.16 -9.41
N LEU A 2 11.45 -10.61 -8.42
CA LEU A 2 11.46 -11.14 -7.04
C LEU A 2 10.05 -11.38 -6.48
N ALA A 3 9.17 -10.38 -6.56
CA ALA A 3 7.77 -10.54 -6.15
C ALA A 3 7.03 -11.67 -6.88
N ALA A 4 7.29 -11.89 -8.17
CA ALA A 4 6.70 -13.00 -8.91
C ALA A 4 7.30 -14.34 -8.48
N ALA A 5 8.60 -14.40 -8.22
CA ALA A 5 9.26 -15.61 -7.74
C ALA A 5 8.74 -16.03 -6.35
N ASP A 6 8.58 -15.07 -5.44
CA ASP A 6 7.98 -15.27 -4.12
C ASP A 6 6.53 -15.76 -4.22
N GLN A 7 5.73 -15.20 -5.15
CA GLN A 7 4.34 -15.63 -5.39
C GLN A 7 4.23 -17.07 -5.89
N HIS A 8 5.20 -17.54 -6.68
CA HIS A 8 5.28 -18.94 -7.11
C HIS A 8 5.87 -19.86 -6.03
N GLY A 9 6.28 -19.32 -4.87
CA GLY A 9 6.88 -20.09 -3.78
C GLY A 9 8.31 -20.55 -4.05
N TYR A 10 9.02 -19.92 -4.99
CA TYR A 10 10.41 -20.25 -5.26
C TYR A 10 11.35 -19.78 -4.15
N GLY A 11 12.46 -20.50 -3.97
CA GLY A 11 13.53 -20.13 -3.05
C GLY A 11 14.85 -19.88 -3.77
N ALA A 12 15.62 -18.91 -3.29
CA ALA A 12 16.94 -18.63 -3.84
C ALA A 12 17.87 -19.87 -3.76
N PRO A 13 18.54 -20.25 -4.87
CA PRO A 13 19.60 -21.25 -4.83
C PRO A 13 20.67 -20.86 -3.81
N ALA A 14 21.20 -21.84 -3.07
CA ALA A 14 22.11 -21.57 -1.95
C ALA A 14 23.35 -20.75 -2.37
N THR A 15 23.87 -20.99 -3.57
CA THR A 15 25.03 -20.28 -4.15
C THR A 15 24.72 -18.83 -4.54
N ALA A 16 23.45 -18.49 -4.79
CA ALA A 16 23.03 -17.14 -5.19
C ALA A 16 22.73 -16.22 -4.00
N VAL A 17 22.55 -16.77 -2.79
CA VAL A 17 22.17 -16.00 -1.60
C VAL A 17 23.16 -14.89 -1.23
N PRO A 18 24.50 -15.09 -1.28
CA PRO A 18 25.45 -13.99 -1.03
C PRO A 18 25.26 -12.79 -1.97
N ALA A 19 25.14 -13.05 -3.28
CA ALA A 19 24.93 -12.00 -4.28
C ALA A 19 23.58 -11.28 -4.09
N LEU A 20 22.55 -12.03 -3.68
CA LEU A 20 21.24 -11.47 -3.34
C LEU A 20 21.30 -10.55 -2.11
N LEU A 21 22.07 -10.92 -1.08
CA LEU A 21 22.31 -10.08 0.09
C LEU A 21 23.12 -8.82 -0.26
N ASP A 22 24.14 -8.95 -1.12
CA ASP A 22 24.87 -7.78 -1.61
C ASP A 22 24.00 -6.82 -2.43
N ALA A 23 23.10 -7.37 -3.26
CA ALA A 23 22.10 -6.58 -3.97
C ALA A 23 21.15 -5.86 -2.98
N ALA A 24 20.64 -6.55 -1.96
CA ALA A 24 19.77 -5.97 -0.92
C ALA A 24 20.48 -4.91 -0.05
N ARG A 25 21.81 -5.00 0.06
CA ARG A 25 22.66 -4.00 0.72
C ARG A 25 22.71 -2.72 -0.12
N ALA A 26 23.06 -2.87 -1.40
CA ALA A 26 23.21 -1.76 -2.35
C ALA A 26 21.88 -1.10 -2.73
N ARG A 27 20.78 -1.86 -2.72
CA ARG A 27 19.45 -1.42 -3.15
C ARG A 27 18.41 -1.60 -2.06
N THR A 28 18.19 -0.53 -1.29
CA THR A 28 17.18 -0.45 -0.23
C THR A 28 15.76 -0.70 -0.74
N ASP A 29 15.47 -0.32 -1.98
CA ASP A 29 14.16 -0.49 -2.62
C ASP A 29 13.83 -1.95 -2.93
N LEU A 30 14.84 -2.79 -3.22
CA LEU A 30 14.66 -4.23 -3.43
C LEU A 30 14.74 -5.05 -2.15
N ARG A 31 15.25 -4.46 -1.07
CA ARG A 31 15.61 -5.17 0.15
C ARG A 31 14.48 -6.04 0.72
N PRO A 32 13.22 -5.59 0.86
CA PRO A 32 12.16 -6.44 1.43
C PRO A 32 11.95 -7.72 0.62
N LEU A 33 11.82 -7.61 -0.71
CA LEU A 33 11.62 -8.74 -1.61
C LEU A 33 12.86 -9.62 -1.70
N ALA A 34 14.06 -9.03 -1.71
CA ALA A 34 15.30 -9.79 -1.76
C ALA A 34 15.53 -10.61 -0.48
N LEU A 35 15.17 -10.06 0.69
CA LEU A 35 15.25 -10.79 1.95
C LEU A 35 14.18 -11.88 2.06
N ALA A 36 12.96 -11.62 1.57
CA ALA A 36 11.92 -12.65 1.48
C ALA A 36 12.39 -13.83 0.62
N PHE A 37 12.90 -13.55 -0.59
CA PHE A 37 13.40 -14.58 -1.51
C PHE A 37 14.66 -15.31 -1.00
N ALA A 38 15.53 -14.62 -0.24
CA ALA A 38 16.69 -15.24 0.41
C ALA A 38 16.30 -16.22 1.54
N GLY A 39 15.14 -15.98 2.16
CA GLY A 39 14.56 -16.82 3.19
C GLY A 39 15.46 -17.05 4.42
N PRO A 40 15.21 -18.14 5.17
CA PRO A 40 15.97 -18.45 6.39
C PRO A 40 17.48 -18.58 6.17
N ARG A 41 17.91 -19.04 4.98
CA ARG A 41 19.33 -19.18 4.63
C ARG A 41 20.03 -17.83 4.53
N GLY A 42 19.36 -16.82 3.96
CA GLY A 42 19.87 -15.45 3.91
C GLY A 42 20.05 -14.85 5.30
N LEU A 43 19.09 -15.07 6.20
CA LEU A 43 19.17 -14.62 7.59
C LEU A 43 20.30 -15.33 8.34
N TRP A 44 20.46 -16.64 8.15
CA TRP A 44 21.57 -17.40 8.74
C TRP A 44 22.93 -16.86 8.27
N LEU A 45 23.11 -16.64 6.97
CA LEU A 45 24.34 -16.04 6.42
C LEU A 45 24.60 -14.64 6.95
N ALA A 46 23.55 -13.82 7.11
CA ALA A 46 23.68 -12.47 7.64
C ALA A 46 24.17 -12.42 9.09
N ARG A 47 23.96 -13.47 9.89
CA ARG A 47 24.54 -13.59 11.24
C ARG A 47 26.06 -13.80 11.22
N LEU A 48 26.59 -14.35 10.14
CA LEU A 48 28.00 -14.69 9.98
C LEU A 48 28.84 -13.57 9.34
N ASN A 49 28.19 -12.58 8.69
CA ASN A 49 28.87 -11.49 7.99
C ASN A 49 28.39 -10.11 8.46
N PRO A 50 29.26 -9.28 9.07
CA PRO A 50 28.91 -7.94 9.54
C PRO A 50 28.30 -7.02 8.48
N GLU A 51 28.70 -7.15 7.21
CA GLU A 51 28.21 -6.33 6.09
C GLU A 51 26.72 -6.55 5.81
N TRP A 52 26.18 -7.71 6.20
CA TRP A 52 24.78 -8.08 5.98
C TRP A 52 23.89 -7.91 7.21
N LYS A 53 24.37 -7.27 8.29
CA LYS A 53 23.58 -6.99 9.50
C LYS A 53 22.28 -6.22 9.23
N PHE A 54 22.15 -5.51 8.11
CA PHE A 54 20.89 -4.87 7.72
C PHE A 54 19.77 -5.89 7.45
N ALA A 55 20.10 -7.11 7.00
CA ALA A 55 19.12 -8.17 6.76
C ALA A 55 18.42 -8.58 8.05
N LEU A 56 19.14 -8.54 9.17
CA LEU A 56 18.64 -8.81 10.52
C LEU A 56 17.83 -7.65 11.11
N ARG A 57 17.87 -6.46 10.47
CA ARG A 57 17.09 -5.27 10.86
C ARG A 57 15.80 -5.12 10.05
N GLY A 58 15.77 -5.65 8.82
CA GLY A 58 14.63 -5.58 7.90
C GLY A 58 13.72 -6.82 7.95
N ALA A 59 14.26 -7.97 8.33
CA ALA A 59 13.44 -8.97 9.00
C ALA A 59 13.12 -8.38 10.37
N SER A 60 11.86 -8.04 10.57
CA SER A 60 11.16 -8.16 11.83
C SER A 60 11.87 -9.11 12.82
N GLY A 61 12.86 -8.59 13.56
CA GLY A 61 13.75 -9.36 14.44
C GLY A 61 14.71 -10.31 13.73
N GLY A 62 16.01 -10.25 14.03
CA GLY A 62 17.01 -11.22 13.56
C GLY A 62 16.85 -12.66 14.11
N SER A 63 15.71 -12.98 14.73
CA SER A 63 15.30 -14.31 15.16
C SER A 63 14.29 -14.89 14.16
N VAL A 64 14.30 -16.21 13.98
CA VAL A 64 13.20 -16.87 13.27
C VAL A 64 11.96 -16.60 14.12
N LEU A 65 11.02 -15.80 13.61
CA LEU A 65 9.75 -15.60 14.32
C LEU A 65 9.06 -16.96 14.45
N PRO A 66 8.50 -17.27 15.63
CA PRO A 66 7.76 -18.51 15.80
C PRO A 66 6.56 -18.53 14.85
N ASP A 67 6.08 -19.73 14.55
CA ASP A 67 4.76 -19.89 13.95
C ASP A 67 3.74 -19.18 14.85
N ALA A 68 2.86 -18.36 14.27
CA ALA A 68 1.82 -17.65 15.01
C ALA A 68 0.89 -18.59 15.80
N ARG A 69 0.83 -19.87 15.42
CA ARG A 69 0.06 -20.92 16.10
C ARG A 69 0.79 -21.56 17.29
N ASP A 70 2.11 -21.38 17.39
CA ASP A 70 2.89 -21.86 18.52
C ASP A 70 2.77 -20.86 19.67
N THR A 71 1.69 -20.99 20.45
CA THR A 71 1.37 -20.06 21.55
C THR A 71 2.47 -19.96 22.60
N GLU A 72 3.23 -21.04 22.82
CA GLU A 72 4.31 -21.05 23.82
C GLU A 72 5.52 -20.27 23.31
N ALA A 73 5.94 -20.52 22.06
CA ALA A 73 7.05 -19.79 21.47
C ALA A 73 6.72 -18.30 21.25
N VAL A 74 5.46 -17.99 20.90
CA VAL A 74 4.94 -16.62 20.85
C VAL A 74 5.05 -15.96 22.22
N ARG A 75 4.59 -16.61 23.30
CA ARG A 75 4.68 -16.05 24.66
C ARG A 75 6.13 -15.81 25.08
N LEU A 76 7.01 -16.80 24.87
CA LEU A 76 8.42 -16.70 25.23
C LEU A 76 9.09 -15.50 24.53
N LEU A 77 8.88 -15.36 23.22
CA LEU A 77 9.44 -14.23 22.47
C LEU A 77 8.80 -12.89 22.87
N TRP A 78 7.52 -12.88 23.24
CA TRP A 78 6.86 -11.66 23.72
C TRP A 78 7.43 -11.16 25.06
N GLU A 79 7.76 -12.08 25.96
CA GLU A 79 8.26 -11.78 27.31
C GLU A 79 9.77 -11.48 27.32
N GLU A 80 10.57 -12.25 26.59
CA GLU A 80 12.04 -12.19 26.64
C GLU A 80 12.66 -11.46 25.44
N GLY A 81 11.89 -11.29 24.35
CA GLY A 81 12.37 -10.73 23.10
C GLY A 81 12.70 -9.24 23.17
N LEU A 82 13.59 -8.82 22.29
CA LEU A 82 13.89 -7.40 22.08
C LEU A 82 12.65 -6.69 21.54
N PHE A 83 12.55 -5.39 21.79
CA PHE A 83 11.42 -4.58 21.33
C PHE A 83 11.10 -4.73 19.83
N ALA A 84 12.13 -4.73 18.98
CA ALA A 84 11.96 -4.94 17.54
C ALA A 84 11.39 -6.34 17.19
N GLU A 85 11.78 -7.38 17.95
CA GLU A 85 11.25 -8.74 17.81
C GLU A 85 9.80 -8.83 18.29
N ARG A 86 9.43 -8.05 19.31
CA ARG A 86 8.05 -7.96 19.80
C ARG A 86 7.12 -7.27 18.80
N ILE A 87 7.55 -6.16 18.18
CA ILE A 87 6.77 -5.48 17.12
C ILE A 87 6.56 -6.41 15.92
N ALA A 88 7.63 -7.07 15.51
CA ALA A 88 7.66 -8.08 14.48
C ALA A 88 6.69 -9.25 14.73
N LEU A 89 6.78 -9.83 15.94
CA LEU A 89 5.92 -10.89 16.42
C LEU A 89 4.46 -10.44 16.43
N LEU A 90 4.17 -9.26 16.98
CA LEU A 90 2.81 -8.73 17.05
C LEU A 90 2.19 -8.57 15.66
N GLY A 91 2.95 -8.09 14.68
CA GLY A 91 2.51 -8.02 13.28
C GLY A 91 2.19 -9.39 12.69
N THR A 92 3.02 -10.41 13.00
CA THR A 92 2.83 -11.80 12.53
C THR A 92 1.60 -12.46 13.17
N VAL A 93 1.47 -12.35 14.50
CA VAL A 93 0.31 -12.86 15.24
C VAL A 93 -0.95 -12.16 14.74
N ARG A 94 -0.93 -10.83 14.57
CA ARG A 94 -2.11 -10.07 14.12
C ARG A 94 -2.57 -10.43 12.71
N ALA A 95 -1.65 -10.75 11.80
CA ALA A 95 -1.99 -11.24 10.47
C ALA A 95 -2.70 -12.60 10.50
N HIS A 96 -2.49 -13.39 11.57
CA HIS A 96 -3.13 -14.69 11.77
C HIS A 96 -4.41 -14.61 12.62
N ASP A 97 -4.33 -13.96 13.77
CA ASP A 97 -5.36 -13.81 14.79
C ASP A 97 -5.25 -12.43 15.47
N GLY A 98 -6.18 -11.54 15.12
CA GLY A 98 -6.24 -10.20 15.67
C GLY A 98 -6.63 -10.16 17.16
N GLU A 99 -7.39 -11.13 17.65
CA GLU A 99 -7.75 -11.23 19.06
C GLU A 99 -6.54 -11.61 19.91
N ALA A 100 -5.79 -12.63 19.50
CA ALA A 100 -4.56 -13.04 20.17
C ALA A 100 -3.53 -11.89 20.23
N ALA A 101 -3.37 -11.14 19.13
CA ALA A 101 -2.50 -9.97 19.10
C ALA A 101 -2.93 -8.87 20.10
N ARG A 102 -4.24 -8.57 20.18
CA ARG A 102 -4.77 -7.62 21.17
C ARG A 102 -4.55 -8.10 22.60
N ALA A 103 -4.71 -9.40 22.86
CA ALA A 103 -4.48 -9.98 24.19
C ALA A 103 -3.01 -9.87 24.61
N LEU A 104 -2.06 -10.13 23.70
CA LEU A 104 -0.62 -9.92 23.93
C LEU A 104 -0.33 -8.46 24.24
N LEU A 105 -0.89 -7.53 23.46
CA LEU A 105 -0.68 -6.10 23.69
C LEU A 105 -1.24 -5.65 25.05
N ALA A 106 -2.44 -6.12 25.40
CA ALA A 106 -3.08 -5.77 26.66
C ALA A 106 -2.34 -6.31 27.89
N SER A 107 -1.64 -7.45 27.77
CA SER A 107 -0.98 -8.10 28.91
C SER A 107 0.19 -7.29 29.48
N THR A 108 0.90 -6.52 28.65
CA THR A 108 2.05 -5.72 29.08
C THR A 108 1.82 -4.20 28.99
N TRP A 109 0.66 -3.76 28.48
CA TRP A 109 0.38 -2.34 28.19
C TRP A 109 0.68 -1.38 29.37
N SER A 110 0.34 -1.75 30.60
CA SER A 110 0.56 -0.89 31.76
C SER A 110 2.03 -0.75 32.16
N SER A 111 2.89 -1.72 31.81
CA SER A 111 4.33 -1.70 32.11
C SER A 111 5.18 -1.10 30.99
N GLU A 112 4.65 -1.02 29.77
CA GLU A 112 5.38 -0.45 28.63
C GLU A 112 5.66 1.06 28.79
N ARG A 113 6.77 1.50 28.19
CA ARG A 113 7.11 2.93 28.09
C ARG A 113 6.18 3.63 27.10
N ALA A 114 6.10 4.96 27.19
CA ALA A 114 5.23 5.73 26.31
C ALA A 114 5.57 5.58 24.81
N GLU A 115 6.87 5.52 24.49
CA GLU A 115 7.37 5.35 23.12
C GLU A 115 7.04 3.95 22.59
N ASP A 116 7.26 2.91 23.40
CA ASP A 116 6.95 1.53 23.03
C ASP A 116 5.45 1.34 22.79
N ARG A 117 4.60 1.91 23.65
CA ARG A 117 3.14 1.90 23.49
C ARG A 117 2.69 2.57 22.21
N LEU A 118 3.30 3.70 21.85
CA LEU A 118 3.00 4.39 20.60
C LEU A 118 3.26 3.49 19.38
N MET A 119 4.42 2.83 19.36
CA MET A 119 4.81 1.93 18.27
C MET A 119 3.94 0.66 18.22
N PHE A 120 3.60 0.08 19.36
CA PHE A 120 2.66 -1.06 19.40
C PHE A 120 1.27 -0.66 18.93
N LEU A 121 0.79 0.52 19.33
CA LEU A 121 -0.49 1.05 18.88
C LEU A 121 -0.50 1.29 17.37
N ASP A 122 0.59 1.84 16.82
CA ASP A 122 0.76 2.05 15.38
C ASP A 122 0.68 0.74 14.58
N SER A 123 1.16 -0.37 15.16
CA SER A 123 1.06 -1.69 14.52
C SER A 123 -0.39 -2.16 14.27
N LEU A 124 -1.37 -1.63 15.01
CA LEU A 124 -2.78 -1.98 14.84
C LEU A 124 -3.39 -1.44 13.54
N ARG A 125 -2.74 -0.48 12.86
CA ARG A 125 -3.18 0.05 11.56
C ARG A 125 -3.38 -1.05 10.53
N THR A 126 -2.51 -2.05 10.52
CA THR A 126 -2.63 -3.22 9.66
C THR A 126 -3.70 -4.14 10.25
N GLY A 127 -4.77 -4.43 9.50
CA GLY A 127 -5.86 -5.28 9.99
C GLY A 127 -6.72 -4.64 11.09
N LEU A 128 -6.76 -3.30 11.15
CA LEU A 128 -7.65 -2.56 12.05
C LEU A 128 -9.10 -3.00 11.88
N SER A 129 -9.79 -3.23 13.00
CA SER A 129 -11.14 -3.78 13.04
C SER A 129 -11.94 -3.17 14.20
N GLU A 130 -13.27 -3.28 14.14
CA GLU A 130 -14.16 -2.85 15.22
C GLU A 130 -13.83 -3.51 16.57
N ALA A 131 -13.34 -4.75 16.54
CA ALA A 131 -12.93 -5.46 17.76
C ALA A 131 -11.69 -4.84 18.46
N ASP A 132 -10.98 -3.92 17.81
CA ASP A 132 -9.91 -3.13 18.44
C ASP A 132 -10.46 -1.95 19.27
N GLU A 133 -11.71 -1.53 19.06
CA GLU A 133 -12.30 -0.34 19.67
C GLU A 133 -12.21 -0.33 21.21
N PRO A 134 -12.58 -1.40 21.95
CA PRO A 134 -12.52 -1.36 23.41
C PRO A 134 -11.11 -1.11 23.95
N PHE A 135 -10.08 -1.60 23.25
CA PHE A 135 -8.69 -1.34 23.61
C PHE A 135 -8.29 0.10 23.31
N LEU A 136 -8.65 0.61 22.13
CA LEU A 136 -8.33 1.98 21.72
C LEU A 136 -9.05 3.04 22.58
N GLU A 137 -10.30 2.82 22.97
CA GLU A 137 -11.04 3.71 23.88
C GLU A 137 -10.37 3.81 25.26
N ARG A 138 -9.78 2.72 25.76
CA ARG A 138 -8.94 2.79 26.97
C ARG A 138 -7.66 3.60 26.74
N ALA A 139 -7.05 3.47 25.56
CA ALA A 139 -5.83 4.19 25.19
C ALA A 139 -6.05 5.72 25.03
N LEU A 140 -7.29 6.19 24.83
CA LEU A 140 -7.63 7.62 24.89
C LEU A 140 -7.39 8.24 26.28
N SER A 141 -7.35 7.43 27.34
CA SER A 141 -7.03 7.91 28.69
C SER A 141 -5.55 7.79 29.04
N ASP A 142 -4.68 7.49 28.06
CA ASP A 142 -3.25 7.34 28.32
C ASP A 142 -2.59 8.66 28.76
N ARG A 143 -1.60 8.59 29.65
CA ARG A 143 -0.81 9.75 30.09
C ARG A 143 -0.07 10.46 28.94
N SER A 144 0.36 9.71 27.92
CA SER A 144 1.10 10.25 26.79
C SER A 144 0.16 10.86 25.75
N ARG A 145 0.38 12.13 25.40
CA ARG A 145 -0.38 12.82 24.36
C ARG A 145 -0.29 12.11 23.00
N ASN A 146 0.89 11.60 22.63
CA ASN A 146 1.08 10.92 21.34
C ASN A 146 0.30 9.61 21.29
N VAL A 147 0.27 8.85 22.40
CA VAL A 147 -0.53 7.61 22.48
C VAL A 147 -2.02 7.92 22.35
N ARG A 148 -2.53 8.94 23.06
CA ARG A 148 -3.93 9.37 22.92
C ARG A 148 -4.27 9.80 21.49
N SER A 149 -3.40 10.60 20.87
CA SER A 149 -3.61 11.09 19.52
C SER A 149 -3.65 9.96 18.50
N THR A 150 -2.75 8.97 18.59
CA THR A 150 -2.76 7.81 17.71
C THR A 150 -3.98 6.92 17.98
N ALA A 151 -4.41 6.77 19.22
CA ALA A 151 -5.64 6.02 19.54
C ALA A 151 -6.88 6.69 18.92
N ALA A 152 -7.00 8.01 19.04
CA ALA A 152 -8.07 8.79 18.43
C ALA A 152 -8.04 8.70 16.90
N GLU A 153 -6.85 8.73 16.29
CA GLU A 153 -6.69 8.59 14.85
C GLU A 153 -7.14 7.21 14.35
N LEU A 154 -6.77 6.13 15.07
CA LEU A 154 -7.21 4.77 14.74
C LEU A 154 -8.73 4.60 14.92
N LEU A 155 -9.30 5.12 16.00
CA LEU A 155 -10.74 5.12 16.19
C LEU A 155 -11.47 5.90 15.09
N SER A 156 -10.93 7.04 14.66
CA SER A 156 -11.49 7.83 13.56
C SER A 156 -11.40 7.12 12.19
N ALA A 157 -10.58 6.06 12.08
CA ALA A 157 -10.54 5.20 10.89
C ALA A 157 -11.61 4.10 10.93
N LEU A 158 -12.32 3.94 12.05
CA LEU A 158 -13.45 3.04 12.24
C LEU A 158 -14.75 3.86 12.28
N PRO A 159 -15.50 3.95 11.17
CA PRO A 159 -16.68 4.82 11.05
C PRO A 159 -17.77 4.56 12.10
N GLU A 160 -17.89 3.31 12.55
CA GLU A 160 -18.89 2.89 13.53
C GLU A 160 -18.42 3.03 14.99
N SER A 161 -17.17 3.48 15.23
CA SER A 161 -16.67 3.64 16.59
C SER A 161 -17.40 4.74 17.36
N ALA A 162 -17.48 4.59 18.68
CA ALA A 162 -18.08 5.57 19.57
C ALA A 162 -17.40 6.94 19.45
N LEU A 163 -16.08 6.99 19.28
CA LEU A 163 -15.37 8.25 19.03
C LEU A 163 -15.80 8.88 17.72
N ALA A 164 -15.88 8.11 16.63
CA ALA A 164 -16.31 8.63 15.33
C ALA A 164 -17.76 9.17 15.41
N GLY A 165 -18.66 8.51 16.15
CA GLY A 165 -20.00 9.00 16.44
C GLY A 165 -20.01 10.33 17.23
N ARG A 166 -19.13 10.47 18.24
CA ARG A 166 -18.96 11.74 18.98
C ARG A 166 -18.41 12.86 18.08
N MET A 167 -17.48 12.54 17.16
CA MET A 167 -16.96 13.48 16.17
C MET A 167 -18.03 13.89 15.16
N ALA A 168 -18.85 12.94 14.69
CA ALA A 168 -19.99 13.20 13.82
C ALA A 168 -20.97 14.21 14.45
N ALA A 169 -21.33 14.01 15.72
CA ALA A 169 -22.24 14.89 16.43
C ALA A 169 -21.70 16.33 16.51
N ARG A 170 -20.41 16.51 16.86
CA ARG A 170 -19.75 17.82 16.92
C ARG A 170 -19.59 18.45 15.53
N ALA A 171 -19.18 17.69 14.53
CA ALA A 171 -19.03 18.18 13.16
C ALA A 171 -20.38 18.60 12.56
N ALA A 172 -21.46 17.88 12.87
CA ALA A 172 -22.81 18.22 12.46
C ALA A 172 -23.30 19.53 13.08
N THR A 173 -22.90 19.90 14.30
CA THR A 173 -23.25 21.23 14.83
C THR A 173 -22.56 22.37 14.10
N CYS A 174 -21.38 22.11 13.53
CA CYS A 174 -20.59 23.11 12.83
C CYS A 174 -20.96 23.28 11.36
N VAL A 175 -21.30 22.21 10.66
CA VAL A 175 -21.51 22.23 9.21
C VAL A 175 -22.97 21.90 8.91
N SER A 176 -23.63 22.79 8.17
CA SER A 176 -25.06 22.65 7.87
C SER A 176 -25.43 23.26 6.52
N MET A 177 -26.59 22.87 5.99
CA MET A 177 -27.18 23.56 4.85
C MET A 177 -27.78 24.90 5.29
N ASP A 178 -27.59 25.95 4.48
CA ASP A 178 -28.29 27.21 4.68
C ASP A 178 -29.81 27.00 4.56
N ARG A 179 -30.52 27.26 5.64
CA ARG A 179 -31.98 27.14 5.71
C ARG A 179 -32.70 28.40 5.21
N THR A 180 -31.97 29.51 5.03
CA THR A 180 -32.52 30.82 4.69
C THR A 180 -32.44 31.12 3.19
N GLY A 181 -31.39 30.67 2.51
CA GLY A 181 -31.14 30.86 1.07
C GLY A 181 -31.51 29.69 0.17
N GLY A 182 -32.54 28.90 0.49
CA GLY A 182 -33.06 27.85 -0.39
C GLY A 182 -32.31 26.50 -0.37
N GLY A 183 -31.42 26.25 0.59
CA GLY A 183 -30.89 24.91 0.85
C GLY A 183 -29.91 24.36 -0.19
N GLN A 184 -29.11 25.24 -0.82
CA GLN A 184 -28.09 24.86 -1.83
C GLN A 184 -26.67 25.35 -1.51
N VAL A 185 -26.43 25.87 -0.30
CA VAL A 185 -25.12 26.36 0.14
C VAL A 185 -24.78 25.78 1.52
N ILE A 186 -23.51 25.48 1.76
CA ILE A 186 -23.00 25.05 3.06
C ILE A 186 -22.65 26.28 3.90
N VAL A 187 -23.13 26.31 5.14
CA VAL A 187 -22.77 27.29 6.17
C VAL A 187 -21.97 26.59 7.25
N VAL A 188 -20.92 27.26 7.71
CA VAL A 188 -20.00 26.76 8.73
C VAL A 188 -20.01 27.69 9.95
N GLU A 189 -20.40 27.14 11.09
CA GLU A 189 -20.18 27.75 12.41
C GLU A 189 -19.06 26.97 13.11
N ALA A 190 -17.83 27.44 12.96
CA ALA A 190 -16.67 26.78 13.55
C ALA A 190 -16.73 26.82 15.09
N PRO A 191 -16.13 25.84 15.80
CA PRO A 191 -16.13 25.82 17.26
C PRO A 191 -15.54 27.11 17.87
N HIS A 192 -16.14 27.61 18.95
CA HIS A 192 -15.63 28.79 19.67
C HIS A 192 -14.51 28.44 20.66
N GLU A 193 -14.44 27.19 21.11
CA GLU A 193 -13.42 26.69 22.02
C GLU A 193 -13.12 25.22 21.74
N CYS A 194 -12.01 24.73 22.30
CA CYS A 194 -11.67 23.31 22.36
C CYS A 194 -11.74 22.85 23.81
N ASP A 195 -12.87 22.24 24.17
CA ASP A 195 -13.19 21.80 25.52
C ASP A 195 -12.38 20.56 25.95
N ALA A 196 -12.55 20.13 27.20
CA ALA A 196 -11.83 18.98 27.76
C ALA A 196 -12.22 17.65 27.10
N ASP A 197 -13.47 17.51 26.64
CA ASP A 197 -13.95 16.28 26.00
C ASP A 197 -13.42 16.16 24.57
N MET A 198 -13.29 17.28 23.84
CA MET A 198 -12.61 17.37 22.56
C MET A 198 -11.14 16.96 22.70
N GLN A 199 -10.44 17.47 23.73
CA GLN A 199 -9.05 17.09 23.98
C GLN A 199 -8.89 15.62 24.37
N ARG A 200 -9.83 15.07 25.14
CA ARG A 200 -9.90 13.63 25.46
C ARG A 200 -10.05 12.80 24.18
N ASP A 201 -10.91 13.24 23.26
CA ASP A 201 -11.15 12.59 21.97
C ASP A 201 -10.06 12.89 20.93
N GLY A 202 -8.92 13.46 21.34
CA GLY A 202 -7.73 13.61 20.50
C GLY A 202 -7.66 14.93 19.71
N VAL A 203 -8.61 15.85 19.89
CA VAL A 203 -8.54 17.17 19.26
C VAL A 203 -7.40 17.97 19.90
N VAL A 204 -6.45 18.37 19.08
CA VAL A 204 -5.33 19.21 19.49
C VAL A 204 -5.81 20.65 19.66
N GLN A 205 -5.65 21.19 20.88
CA GLN A 205 -6.05 22.56 21.20
C GLN A 205 -5.19 23.61 20.46
N THR A 206 -3.86 23.54 20.56
CA THR A 206 -2.97 24.57 19.98
C THR A 206 -2.71 24.31 18.50
N PRO A 207 -3.06 25.25 17.60
CA PRO A 207 -2.76 25.11 16.18
C PRO A 207 -1.26 25.28 15.88
N PRO A 208 -0.77 24.77 14.74
CA PRO A 208 0.52 25.17 14.19
C PRO A 208 0.57 26.68 13.88
N SER A 209 1.77 27.25 13.88
CA SER A 209 2.00 28.66 13.56
C SER A 209 1.37 29.06 12.22
N GLY A 210 0.64 30.17 12.20
CA GLY A 210 0.00 30.71 10.98
C GLY A 210 -1.38 30.14 10.66
N ARG A 211 -1.93 29.24 11.48
CA ARG A 211 -3.29 28.71 11.32
C ARG A 211 -4.22 29.24 12.42
N GLY A 212 -5.41 29.70 12.04
CA GLY A 212 -6.43 30.16 12.99
C GLY A 212 -7.01 29.02 13.83
N GLU A 213 -7.24 29.25 15.12
CA GLU A 213 -7.71 28.25 16.07
C GLU A 213 -9.05 27.60 15.67
N ARG A 214 -10.04 28.43 15.28
CA ARG A 214 -11.38 27.96 14.87
C ARG A 214 -11.32 27.02 13.67
N SER A 215 -10.53 27.38 12.66
CA SER A 215 -10.29 26.57 11.46
C SER A 215 -9.57 25.26 11.79
N TRP A 216 -8.58 25.32 12.69
CA TRP A 216 -7.86 24.14 13.16
C TRP A 216 -8.75 23.15 13.91
N TRP A 217 -9.65 23.61 14.77
CA TRP A 217 -10.58 22.72 15.48
C TRP A 217 -11.64 22.16 14.54
N LEU A 218 -12.23 22.99 13.67
CA LEU A 218 -13.19 22.56 12.66
C LEU A 218 -12.59 21.45 11.78
N GLY A 219 -11.38 21.67 11.25
CA GLY A 219 -10.69 20.72 10.39
C GLY A 219 -10.54 19.36 11.05
N GLN A 220 -10.13 19.32 12.32
CA GLN A 220 -9.98 18.06 13.07
C GLN A 220 -11.32 17.35 13.31
N LEU A 221 -12.38 18.09 13.64
CA LEU A 221 -13.72 17.49 13.85
C LEU A 221 -14.28 16.89 12.55
N VAL A 222 -14.18 17.63 11.44
CA VAL A 222 -14.65 17.16 10.11
C VAL A 222 -13.82 15.97 9.63
N GLU A 223 -12.51 16.02 9.85
CA GLU A 223 -11.58 14.95 9.49
C GLU A 223 -11.81 13.66 10.27
N ALA A 224 -12.23 13.77 11.54
CA ALA A 224 -12.48 12.62 12.42
C ALA A 224 -13.93 12.08 12.34
N ALA A 225 -14.84 12.80 11.66
CA ALA A 225 -16.21 12.36 11.46
C ALA A 225 -16.32 11.29 10.35
N PRO A 226 -17.17 10.25 10.52
CA PRO A 226 -17.55 9.33 9.45
C PRO A 226 -18.06 10.09 8.23
N LEU A 227 -17.56 9.75 7.05
CA LEU A 227 -17.99 10.39 5.81
C LEU A 227 -19.48 10.17 5.48
N SER A 228 -20.06 9.08 5.98
CA SER A 228 -21.49 8.78 5.90
C SER A 228 -22.37 9.84 6.58
N THR A 229 -21.84 10.57 7.57
CA THR A 229 -22.53 11.67 8.28
C THR A 229 -23.04 12.73 7.31
N TRP A 230 -22.26 13.04 6.28
CA TRP A 230 -22.52 14.15 5.37
C TRP A 230 -23.70 13.90 4.45
N HIS A 231 -23.98 12.63 4.09
CA HIS A 231 -25.14 12.28 3.27
C HIS A 231 -26.43 12.74 3.94
N GLY A 232 -26.69 12.33 5.18
CA GLY A 232 -27.87 12.76 5.92
C GLY A 232 -27.84 14.25 6.27
N ARG A 233 -26.68 14.75 6.72
CA ARG A 233 -26.52 16.14 7.19
C ARG A 233 -26.74 17.17 6.09
N LEU A 234 -26.36 16.84 4.85
CA LEU A 234 -26.41 17.73 3.69
C LEU A 234 -27.52 17.32 2.71
N GLY A 235 -28.63 16.78 3.23
CA GLY A 235 -29.88 16.66 2.48
C GLY A 235 -30.00 15.44 1.56
N GLY A 236 -29.36 14.32 1.91
CA GLY A 236 -29.43 13.07 1.14
C GLY A 236 -28.60 13.09 -0.15
N ARG A 237 -27.64 14.02 -0.25
CA ARG A 237 -26.79 14.20 -1.44
C ARG A 237 -25.71 13.14 -1.54
N THR A 238 -25.34 12.82 -2.77
CA THR A 238 -24.17 12.00 -3.09
C THR A 238 -22.87 12.75 -2.76
N PRO A 239 -21.73 12.05 -2.59
CA PRO A 239 -20.44 12.71 -2.37
C PRO A 239 -20.10 13.74 -3.46
N GLU A 240 -20.41 13.44 -4.72
CA GLU A 240 -20.17 14.33 -5.86
C GLU A 240 -21.01 15.62 -5.75
N GLU A 241 -22.28 15.49 -5.38
CA GLU A 241 -23.16 16.64 -5.16
C GLU A 241 -22.73 17.45 -3.94
N ILE A 242 -22.24 16.81 -2.88
CA ILE A 242 -21.75 17.49 -1.66
C ILE A 242 -20.49 18.31 -1.96
N VAL A 243 -19.50 17.70 -2.62
CA VAL A 243 -18.23 18.36 -3.00
C VAL A 243 -18.47 19.53 -3.97
N ALA A 244 -19.56 19.49 -4.75
CA ALA A 244 -19.93 20.58 -5.66
C ALA A 244 -20.71 21.72 -4.98
N LEU A 245 -21.11 21.60 -3.71
CA LEU A 245 -21.85 22.65 -3.04
C LEU A 245 -20.95 23.87 -2.78
N PRO A 246 -21.43 25.09 -3.05
CA PRO A 246 -20.74 26.29 -2.59
C PRO A 246 -20.72 26.33 -1.06
N VAL A 247 -19.61 26.85 -0.52
CA VAL A 247 -19.40 27.03 0.93
C VAL A 247 -19.24 28.53 1.21
N LEU A 248 -19.99 29.07 2.18
CA LEU A 248 -19.88 30.48 2.57
C LEU A 248 -18.58 30.77 3.34
N ASP A 249 -18.27 32.06 3.45
CA ASP A 249 -17.24 32.64 4.34
C ASP A 249 -15.84 32.01 4.20
N ASP A 250 -15.46 31.63 2.98
CA ASP A 250 -14.15 31.08 2.62
C ASP A 250 -13.77 29.77 3.35
N TRP A 251 -14.75 29.01 3.84
CA TRP A 251 -14.50 27.72 4.51
C TRP A 251 -14.27 26.52 3.57
N ALA A 252 -14.40 26.72 2.26
CA ALA A 252 -14.31 25.66 1.26
C ALA A 252 -12.99 24.87 1.36
N ASP A 253 -11.85 25.57 1.44
CA ASP A 253 -10.52 24.96 1.51
C ASP A 253 -10.38 24.05 2.73
N GLU A 254 -10.80 24.52 3.91
CA GLU A 254 -10.65 23.74 5.14
C GLU A 254 -11.57 22.52 5.15
N LEU A 255 -12.81 22.65 4.68
CA LEU A 255 -13.74 21.52 4.58
C LEU A 255 -13.23 20.46 3.59
N HIS A 256 -12.83 20.86 2.39
CA HIS A 256 -12.34 19.94 1.38
C HIS A 256 -11.05 19.25 1.82
N ALA A 257 -10.12 19.98 2.44
CA ALA A 257 -8.91 19.39 2.99
C ALA A 257 -9.22 18.37 4.09
N ALA A 258 -10.18 18.67 4.98
CA ALA A 258 -10.61 17.75 6.02
C ALA A 258 -11.31 16.50 5.46
N TRP A 259 -12.19 16.65 4.45
CA TRP A 259 -12.79 15.52 3.75
C TRP A 259 -11.77 14.66 3.00
N CYS A 260 -10.74 15.26 2.40
CA CYS A 260 -9.63 14.51 1.78
C CYS A 260 -8.91 13.64 2.81
N ARG A 261 -8.59 14.18 3.98
CA ARG A 261 -7.93 13.42 5.05
C ARG A 261 -8.85 12.33 5.62
N ALA A 262 -10.13 12.61 5.78
CA ALA A 262 -11.13 11.62 6.19
C ALA A 262 -11.26 10.47 5.18
N ALA A 263 -11.33 10.78 3.88
CA ALA A 263 -11.45 9.79 2.81
C ALA A 263 -10.22 8.87 2.73
N VAL A 264 -9.02 9.43 2.88
CA VAL A 264 -7.78 8.63 2.97
C VAL A 264 -7.78 7.76 4.22
N ARG A 265 -8.15 8.31 5.38
CA ARG A 265 -8.16 7.58 6.65
C ARG A 265 -9.14 6.41 6.64
N GLN A 266 -10.37 6.66 6.20
CA GLN A 266 -11.45 5.68 6.14
C GLN A 266 -11.34 4.76 4.91
N ARG A 267 -10.38 5.04 4.00
CA ARG A 267 -10.21 4.36 2.71
C ARG A 267 -11.49 4.34 1.88
N ASP A 268 -12.25 5.43 1.91
CA ASP A 268 -13.52 5.55 1.18
C ASP A 268 -13.24 5.92 -0.29
N ALA A 269 -13.39 4.92 -1.17
CA ALA A 269 -13.13 5.09 -2.59
C ALA A 269 -14.12 6.05 -3.26
N ARG A 270 -15.39 6.07 -2.81
CA ARG A 270 -16.43 6.91 -3.43
C ARG A 270 -16.20 8.38 -3.14
N TRP A 271 -15.92 8.72 -1.89
CA TRP A 271 -15.53 10.07 -1.51
C TRP A 271 -14.21 10.49 -2.14
N SER A 272 -13.23 9.59 -2.21
CA SER A 272 -11.97 9.90 -2.89
C SER A 272 -12.16 10.23 -4.36
N ALA A 273 -13.02 9.49 -5.07
CA ALA A 273 -13.36 9.77 -6.47
C ALA A 273 -14.06 11.13 -6.62
N ALA A 274 -15.03 11.45 -5.75
CA ALA A 274 -15.73 12.73 -5.77
C ALA A 274 -14.78 13.92 -5.52
N LEU A 275 -13.89 13.82 -4.53
CA LEU A 275 -12.91 14.86 -4.17
C LEU A 275 -11.81 15.02 -5.22
N LEU A 276 -11.40 13.93 -5.88
CA LEU A 276 -10.49 14.00 -7.02
C LEU A 276 -11.11 14.75 -8.20
N GLY A 277 -12.42 14.59 -8.39
CA GLY A 277 -13.18 15.19 -9.48
C GLY A 277 -12.75 14.67 -10.85
N ARG A 278 -13.17 15.39 -11.91
CA ARG A 278 -12.75 15.06 -13.28
C ARG A 278 -11.27 15.43 -13.48
N PRO A 279 -10.46 14.57 -14.08
CA PRO A 279 -9.06 14.87 -14.36
C PRO A 279 -8.88 16.17 -15.14
N VAL A 280 -9.73 16.44 -16.14
CA VAL A 280 -9.62 17.61 -17.03
C VAL A 280 -9.81 18.95 -16.30
N THR A 281 -10.69 19.02 -15.29
CA THR A 281 -10.98 20.24 -14.53
C THR A 281 -10.04 20.42 -13.34
N SER A 282 -9.25 19.40 -13.00
CA SER A 282 -8.41 19.35 -11.80
C SER A 282 -7.18 20.26 -11.80
N ARG A 283 -6.93 21.01 -12.89
CA ARG A 283 -5.83 21.99 -12.98
C ARG A 283 -6.18 23.35 -12.40
N GLU A 284 -7.47 23.66 -12.31
CA GLU A 284 -7.92 24.95 -11.80
C GLU A 284 -7.63 24.98 -10.30
N SER A 285 -6.70 25.83 -9.88
CA SER A 285 -6.42 26.15 -8.47
C SER A 285 -7.59 26.94 -7.85
N GLY A 286 -8.80 26.39 -7.94
CA GLY A 286 -9.97 26.91 -7.26
C GLY A 286 -9.98 26.49 -5.79
N PRO A 287 -10.77 27.18 -4.95
CA PRO A 287 -10.97 26.78 -3.56
C PRO A 287 -11.40 25.31 -3.46
N GLY A 288 -10.78 24.55 -2.56
CA GLY A 288 -11.06 23.15 -2.28
C GLY A 288 -10.35 22.14 -3.19
N THR A 289 -9.41 22.58 -4.03
CA THR A 289 -8.65 21.70 -4.93
C THR A 289 -7.50 20.99 -4.19
N PRO A 290 -7.43 19.65 -4.20
CA PRO A 290 -6.37 18.94 -3.49
C PRO A 290 -5.01 19.12 -4.18
N SER A 291 -3.97 19.25 -3.36
CA SER A 291 -2.57 19.25 -3.82
C SER A 291 -2.20 17.93 -4.50
N LEU A 292 -1.12 17.91 -5.28
CA LEU A 292 -0.67 16.68 -5.98
C LEU A 292 -0.39 15.52 -4.99
N ALA A 293 0.16 15.84 -3.83
CA ALA A 293 0.41 14.86 -2.77
C ALA A 293 -0.89 14.30 -2.16
N GLU A 294 -1.92 15.13 -1.99
CA GLU A 294 -3.23 14.69 -1.54
C GLU A 294 -3.93 13.85 -2.61
N ARG A 295 -3.85 14.24 -3.88
CA ARG A 295 -4.35 13.45 -5.01
C ARG A 295 -3.73 12.06 -5.04
N ALA A 296 -2.41 11.96 -4.86
CA ALA A 296 -1.72 10.67 -4.78
C ALA A 296 -2.28 9.79 -3.64
N LYS A 297 -2.56 10.36 -2.46
CA LYS A 297 -3.16 9.64 -1.34
C LYS A 297 -4.61 9.21 -1.61
N LEU A 298 -5.44 10.08 -2.21
CA LEU A 298 -6.82 9.77 -2.58
C LEU A 298 -6.85 8.65 -3.64
N LEU A 299 -6.00 8.74 -4.68
CA LEU A 299 -5.86 7.70 -5.70
C LEU A 299 -5.47 6.35 -5.10
N ALA A 300 -4.65 6.33 -4.04
CA ALA A 300 -4.25 5.10 -3.38
C ALA A 300 -5.43 4.33 -2.73
N THR A 301 -6.57 4.99 -2.49
CA THR A 301 -7.79 4.35 -1.98
C THR A 301 -8.66 3.73 -3.08
N LEU A 302 -8.49 4.16 -4.33
CA LEU A 302 -9.31 3.67 -5.44
C LEU A 302 -8.86 2.26 -5.89
N PRO A 303 -9.78 1.47 -6.47
CA PRO A 303 -9.41 0.26 -7.21
C PRO A 303 -8.34 0.54 -8.27
N SER A 304 -7.45 -0.42 -8.50
CA SER A 304 -6.28 -0.24 -9.39
C SER A 304 -6.66 0.19 -10.81
N ALA A 305 -7.75 -0.32 -11.36
CA ALA A 305 -8.25 0.00 -12.69
C ALA A 305 -8.80 1.43 -12.79
N GLU A 306 -9.57 1.87 -11.79
CA GLU A 306 -10.10 3.23 -11.72
C GLU A 306 -8.98 4.26 -11.56
N ARG A 307 -8.03 3.99 -10.65
CA ARG A 307 -6.82 4.79 -10.48
C ARG A 307 -6.04 4.93 -11.79
N ALA A 308 -5.79 3.82 -12.51
CA ALA A 308 -5.07 3.84 -13.77
C ALA A 308 -5.80 4.70 -14.82
N SER A 309 -7.11 4.55 -14.92
CA SER A 309 -7.95 5.32 -15.86
C SER A 309 -7.94 6.82 -15.52
N TRP A 310 -8.01 7.18 -14.24
CA TRP A 310 -7.97 8.57 -13.80
C TRP A 310 -6.62 9.23 -14.12
N VAL A 311 -5.51 8.54 -13.81
CA VAL A 311 -4.15 9.07 -14.07
C VAL A 311 -3.87 9.14 -15.57
N ALA A 312 -4.35 8.18 -16.37
CA ALA A 312 -4.26 8.24 -17.83
C ALA A 312 -4.94 9.51 -18.38
N ALA A 313 -6.17 9.76 -17.96
CA ALA A 313 -6.91 10.95 -18.37
C ALA A 313 -6.27 12.27 -17.85
N PHE A 314 -5.63 12.23 -16.67
CA PHE A 314 -4.87 13.38 -16.16
C PHE A 314 -3.65 13.68 -17.03
N ILE A 315 -2.89 12.66 -17.45
CA ILE A 315 -1.76 12.81 -18.37
C ILE A 315 -2.22 13.39 -19.70
N SER A 316 -3.31 12.88 -20.28
CA SER A 316 -3.86 13.40 -21.54
C SER A 316 -4.30 14.87 -21.44
N ALA A 317 -4.78 15.31 -20.27
CA ALA A 317 -5.27 16.68 -20.08
C ALA A 317 -4.15 17.68 -19.74
N HIS A 318 -3.16 17.28 -18.95
CA HIS A 318 -2.17 18.21 -18.34
C HIS A 318 -0.73 17.93 -18.74
N GLY A 319 -0.48 16.81 -19.40
CA GLY A 319 0.86 16.38 -19.78
C GLY A 319 1.52 15.48 -18.74
N LEU A 320 2.58 14.81 -19.20
CA LEU A 320 3.29 13.78 -18.45
C LEU A 320 4.15 14.33 -17.29
N SER A 321 4.67 15.55 -17.43
CA SER A 321 5.48 16.21 -16.40
C SER A 321 4.72 16.39 -15.09
N GLU A 322 3.44 16.69 -15.18
CA GLU A 322 2.57 16.96 -14.01
C GLU A 322 2.15 15.68 -13.28
N ALA A 323 2.27 14.51 -13.92
CA ALA A 323 1.75 13.25 -13.39
C ALA A 323 2.78 12.43 -12.59
N PHE A 324 4.03 12.88 -12.48
CA PHE A 324 5.13 12.07 -11.94
C PHE A 324 4.84 11.46 -10.56
N GLN A 325 4.31 12.25 -9.62
CA GLN A 325 3.96 11.75 -8.27
C GLN A 325 2.78 10.77 -8.29
N LEU A 326 1.84 10.94 -9.23
CA LEU A 326 0.65 10.10 -9.36
C LEU A 326 0.99 8.72 -9.95
N LEU A 327 1.98 8.67 -10.84
CA LEU A 327 2.51 7.41 -11.37
C LEU A 327 3.07 6.51 -10.25
N GLY A 328 3.64 7.11 -9.19
CA GLY A 328 4.22 6.39 -8.06
C GLY A 328 3.23 5.61 -7.20
N VAL A 329 1.93 5.94 -7.26
CA VAL A 329 0.88 5.23 -6.51
C VAL A 329 0.10 4.23 -7.37
N CYS A 330 0.39 4.14 -8.66
CA CYS A 330 -0.30 3.23 -9.57
C CYS A 330 0.15 1.77 -9.35
N ALA A 331 -0.77 0.82 -9.61
CA ALA A 331 -0.43 -0.59 -9.53
C ALA A 331 0.58 -0.95 -10.63
N VAL A 332 1.47 -1.90 -10.33
CA VAL A 332 2.45 -2.41 -11.30
C VAL A 332 2.15 -3.89 -11.62
N PRO A 333 2.21 -4.30 -12.89
CA PRO A 333 2.40 -3.45 -14.07
C PRO A 333 1.26 -2.44 -14.29
N TRP A 334 1.56 -1.30 -14.92
CA TRP A 334 0.57 -0.29 -15.25
C TRP A 334 -0.48 -0.88 -16.20
N ALA A 335 -1.75 -0.74 -15.84
CA ALA A 335 -2.86 -1.19 -16.68
C ALA A 335 -2.88 -0.44 -18.03
N GLU A 336 -3.48 -1.07 -19.03
CA GLU A 336 -3.45 -0.65 -20.44
C GLU A 336 -3.79 0.84 -20.69
N PRO A 337 -4.83 1.45 -20.07
CA PRO A 337 -5.11 2.87 -20.26
C PRO A 337 -3.96 3.78 -19.81
N LEU A 338 -3.30 3.44 -18.70
CA LEU A 338 -2.19 4.21 -18.15
C LEU A 338 -0.91 4.00 -18.96
N GLY A 339 -0.58 2.74 -19.27
CA GLY A 339 0.59 2.42 -20.08
C GLY A 339 0.54 3.11 -21.44
N ARG A 340 -0.62 3.06 -22.10
CA ARG A 340 -0.88 3.77 -23.36
C ARG A 340 -0.71 5.28 -23.22
N ALA A 341 -1.35 5.91 -22.22
CA ALA A 341 -1.25 7.36 -22.03
C ALA A 341 0.20 7.85 -21.79
N VAL A 342 1.00 7.08 -21.05
CA VAL A 342 2.43 7.40 -20.86
C VAL A 342 3.22 7.28 -22.16
N VAL A 343 3.01 6.19 -22.92
CA VAL A 343 3.68 5.96 -24.21
C VAL A 343 3.29 7.05 -25.22
N ASP A 344 2.00 7.32 -25.35
CA ASP A 344 1.50 8.33 -26.28
C ASP A 344 2.07 9.72 -25.93
N ALA A 345 2.18 10.07 -24.65
CA ALA A 345 2.79 11.32 -24.23
C ALA A 345 4.31 11.41 -24.51
N LEU A 346 5.02 10.28 -24.42
CA LEU A 346 6.44 10.20 -24.80
C LEU A 346 6.62 10.32 -26.32
N ASP A 347 5.73 9.72 -27.11
CA ASP A 347 5.77 9.80 -28.56
C ASP A 347 5.44 11.22 -29.06
N ILE A 348 4.45 11.88 -28.44
CA ILE A 348 4.15 13.30 -28.70
C ILE A 348 5.38 14.18 -28.39
N ALA A 349 6.09 13.91 -27.29
CA ALA A 349 7.31 14.66 -26.95
C ALA A 349 8.45 14.41 -27.94
N ARG A 350 8.56 13.18 -28.46
CA ARG A 350 9.48 12.79 -29.54
C ARG A 350 9.17 13.54 -30.83
N ASP A 351 7.92 13.55 -31.26
CA ASP A 351 7.47 14.23 -32.48
C ASP A 351 7.61 15.75 -32.37
N ALA A 352 7.43 16.32 -31.17
CA ALA A 352 7.67 17.72 -30.89
C ALA A 352 9.16 18.13 -30.86
N GLY A 353 10.08 17.20 -31.10
CA GLY A 353 11.52 17.48 -31.14
C GLY A 353 12.13 17.83 -29.79
N SER A 354 11.45 17.49 -28.68
CA SER A 354 12.00 17.66 -27.33
C SER A 354 13.16 16.69 -27.10
N TYR A 355 14.00 16.93 -26.11
CA TYR A 355 15.04 15.97 -25.76
C TYR A 355 14.57 14.91 -24.76
N PRO A 356 14.98 13.63 -24.90
CA PRO A 356 14.54 12.55 -24.02
C PRO A 356 14.92 12.71 -22.55
N TRP A 357 16.02 13.40 -22.23
CA TRP A 357 16.50 13.52 -20.84
C TRP A 357 15.55 14.34 -19.95
N SER A 358 14.74 15.23 -20.54
CA SER A 358 13.64 15.92 -19.86
C SER A 358 12.59 14.93 -19.30
N PHE A 359 12.54 13.73 -19.86
CA PHE A 359 11.64 12.64 -19.47
C PHE A 359 12.36 11.46 -18.83
N SER A 360 13.66 11.57 -18.52
CA SER A 360 14.48 10.47 -18.00
C SER A 360 13.90 9.79 -16.75
N GLY A 361 13.31 10.57 -15.83
CA GLY A 361 12.63 10.03 -14.65
C GLY A 361 11.42 9.16 -15.01
N VAL A 362 10.61 9.59 -15.98
CA VAL A 362 9.43 8.85 -16.44
C VAL A 362 9.82 7.65 -17.29
N MET A 363 10.83 7.78 -18.16
CA MET A 363 11.39 6.65 -18.90
C MET A 363 11.88 5.54 -17.96
N GLY A 364 12.58 5.89 -16.89
CA GLY A 364 13.01 4.93 -15.88
C GLY A 364 11.83 4.28 -15.13
N LEU A 365 10.72 4.99 -14.94
CA LEU A 365 9.48 4.39 -14.42
C LEU A 365 8.84 3.45 -15.45
N ALA A 366 8.71 3.87 -16.71
CA ALA A 366 8.14 3.07 -17.79
C ALA A 366 8.89 1.74 -17.97
N GLU A 367 10.22 1.75 -17.94
CA GLU A 367 11.06 0.55 -17.97
C GLU A 367 10.73 -0.46 -16.87
N ARG A 368 10.35 0.01 -15.67
CA ARG A 368 10.03 -0.83 -14.50
C ARG A 368 8.55 -1.18 -14.38
N CYS A 369 7.67 -0.29 -14.84
CA CYS A 369 6.25 -0.30 -14.50
C CYS A 369 5.36 -0.65 -15.69
N LEU A 370 5.76 -0.44 -16.94
CA LEU A 370 4.97 -0.90 -18.09
C LEU A 370 4.81 -2.42 -18.07
N ASP A 371 3.70 -2.89 -18.64
CA ASP A 371 3.48 -4.30 -18.91
C ASP A 371 4.52 -4.78 -19.95
N PRO A 372 5.30 -5.84 -19.65
CA PRO A 372 6.24 -6.41 -20.62
C PRO A 372 5.60 -6.81 -21.96
N ALA A 373 4.29 -7.10 -22.00
CA ALA A 373 3.56 -7.43 -23.23
C ALA A 373 3.53 -6.28 -24.25
N GLU A 374 3.73 -5.03 -23.82
CA GLU A 374 3.73 -3.86 -24.72
C GLU A 374 4.99 -3.78 -25.60
N ALA A 375 6.01 -4.60 -25.35
CA ALA A 375 7.30 -4.52 -26.06
C ALA A 375 7.15 -4.53 -27.59
N SER A 376 6.33 -5.44 -28.14
CA SER A 376 6.12 -5.55 -29.58
C SER A 376 5.44 -4.34 -30.21
N ARG A 377 4.53 -3.71 -29.47
CA ARG A 377 3.84 -2.51 -29.94
C ARG A 377 4.78 -1.30 -30.00
N LEU A 378 5.72 -1.20 -29.06
CA LEU A 378 6.68 -0.09 -28.98
C LEU A 378 7.82 -0.20 -29.99
N GLU A 379 7.95 -1.31 -30.72
CA GLU A 379 9.00 -1.49 -31.74
C GLU A 379 8.98 -0.40 -32.81
N LEU A 380 7.78 0.06 -33.18
CA LEU A 380 7.59 1.14 -34.16
C LEU A 380 8.22 2.47 -33.72
N LEU A 381 8.31 2.70 -32.41
CA LEU A 381 8.87 3.93 -31.83
C LEU A 381 10.40 3.91 -31.77
N THR A 382 11.03 2.79 -32.11
CA THR A 382 12.50 2.67 -32.13
C THR A 382 13.13 3.24 -33.40
N ALA A 383 12.34 3.56 -34.42
CA ALA A 383 12.82 4.24 -35.63
C ALA A 383 13.27 5.68 -35.32
N THR A 384 14.28 6.17 -36.05
CA THR A 384 14.67 7.59 -35.99
C THR A 384 13.57 8.41 -36.67
N PRO A 385 12.94 9.39 -35.98
CA PRO A 385 11.98 10.29 -36.61
C PRO A 385 12.70 11.21 -37.63
N ASP A 386 11.96 11.67 -38.64
CA ASP A 386 12.48 12.62 -39.63
C ASP A 386 12.80 13.96 -38.96
N GLU A 387 13.96 14.55 -39.27
CA GLU A 387 14.33 15.88 -38.77
C GLU A 387 13.54 16.97 -39.50
N THR A 388 12.91 17.88 -38.74
CA THR A 388 12.22 19.07 -39.27
C THR A 388 12.94 20.35 -38.83
N GLU A 389 12.67 21.49 -39.47
CA GLU A 389 13.34 22.77 -39.16
C GLU A 389 13.18 23.22 -37.69
N ASP A 390 12.11 22.77 -37.02
CA ASP A 390 11.81 23.07 -35.61
C ASP A 390 12.39 22.04 -34.62
N THR A 391 13.02 20.96 -35.11
CA THR A 391 13.58 19.91 -34.24
C THR A 391 14.96 20.28 -33.70
N SER A 392 15.19 19.92 -32.43
CA SER A 392 16.52 20.05 -31.86
C SER A 392 17.50 19.08 -32.55
N PRO A 393 18.69 19.53 -33.01
CA PRO A 393 19.62 18.69 -33.76
C PRO A 393 19.98 17.38 -33.03
N GLY A 394 19.82 16.23 -33.69
CA GLY A 394 20.15 14.93 -33.12
C GLY A 394 19.17 14.38 -32.07
N ALA A 395 18.11 15.11 -31.71
CA ALA A 395 17.10 14.65 -30.75
C ALA A 395 16.42 13.34 -31.20
N GLY A 396 16.18 13.19 -32.51
CA GLY A 396 15.59 11.98 -33.08
C GLY A 396 16.42 10.71 -32.81
N GLY A 397 17.75 10.81 -32.93
CA GLY A 397 18.67 9.70 -32.62
C GLY A 397 18.59 9.31 -31.14
N TYR A 398 18.59 10.29 -30.24
CA TYR A 398 18.46 10.03 -28.80
C TYR A 398 17.10 9.40 -28.43
N TRP A 399 16.02 9.80 -29.09
CA TRP A 399 14.71 9.15 -28.88
C TRP A 399 14.69 7.70 -29.37
N SER A 400 15.27 7.45 -30.55
CA SER A 400 15.42 6.09 -31.08
C SER A 400 16.16 5.20 -30.07
N GLU A 401 17.31 5.65 -29.56
CA GLU A 401 18.08 4.91 -28.54
C GLU A 401 17.28 4.70 -27.25
N ALA A 402 16.56 5.72 -26.79
CA ALA A 402 15.76 5.65 -25.57
C ALA A 402 14.63 4.60 -25.69
N PHE A 403 13.91 4.57 -26.81
CA PHE A 403 12.87 3.55 -27.07
C PHE A 403 13.47 2.16 -27.30
N GLN A 404 14.64 2.04 -27.95
CA GLN A 404 15.34 0.75 -28.07
C GLN A 404 15.71 0.17 -26.70
N ARG A 405 16.21 1.01 -25.79
CA ARG A 405 16.52 0.60 -24.40
C ARG A 405 15.26 0.17 -23.65
N LEU A 406 14.17 0.92 -23.79
CA LEU A 406 12.88 0.57 -23.19
C LEU A 406 12.37 -0.79 -23.69
N VAL A 407 12.28 -0.99 -25.01
CA VAL A 407 11.83 -2.25 -25.63
C VAL A 407 12.72 -3.42 -25.20
N SER A 408 14.04 -3.24 -25.21
CA SER A 408 14.99 -4.27 -24.77
C SER A 408 14.76 -4.67 -23.30
N THR A 409 14.48 -3.68 -22.44
CA THR A 409 14.18 -3.91 -21.02
C THR A 409 12.85 -4.65 -20.84
N LEU A 410 11.81 -4.29 -21.59
CA LEU A 410 10.51 -4.99 -21.53
C LEU A 410 10.62 -6.43 -22.01
N ARG A 411 11.36 -6.70 -23.09
CA ARG A 411 11.62 -8.07 -23.57
C ARG A 411 12.38 -8.90 -22.54
N LEU A 412 13.41 -8.33 -21.92
CA LEU A 412 14.13 -9.00 -20.84
C LEU A 412 13.20 -9.34 -19.67
N ARG A 413 12.37 -8.38 -19.24
CA ARG A 413 11.38 -8.60 -18.17
C ARG A 413 10.36 -9.70 -18.55
N ALA A 414 9.89 -9.72 -19.79
CA ALA A 414 8.98 -10.75 -20.29
C ALA A 414 9.63 -12.13 -20.26
N ALA A 415 10.88 -12.26 -20.74
CA ALA A 415 11.64 -13.50 -20.69
C ALA A 415 11.82 -13.99 -19.24
N MET A 416 12.26 -13.11 -18.34
CA MET A 416 12.43 -13.44 -16.92
C MET A 416 11.13 -13.89 -16.23
N LEU A 417 9.97 -13.35 -16.63
CA LEU A 417 8.66 -13.77 -16.10
C LEU A 417 8.21 -15.10 -16.70
N ALA A 418 8.46 -15.33 -18.00
CA ALA A 418 8.16 -16.59 -18.66
C ALA A 418 8.94 -17.76 -18.05
N GLU A 419 10.22 -17.55 -17.68
CA GLU A 419 11.03 -18.55 -16.97
C GLU A 419 10.42 -18.97 -15.62
N LEU A 420 9.74 -18.05 -14.91
CA LEU A 420 9.09 -18.35 -13.63
C LEU A 420 7.74 -19.06 -13.78
N ALA A 421 7.08 -18.94 -14.93
CA ALA A 421 5.76 -19.54 -15.15
C ALA A 421 5.82 -21.03 -15.54
N GLN A 422 7.02 -21.59 -15.74
CA GLN A 422 7.24 -22.97 -16.21
C GLN A 422 7.63 -24.00 -15.12
N PRO A 423 6.86 -24.22 -14.03
CA PRO A 423 7.04 -25.42 -13.22
C PRO A 423 5.85 -26.38 -13.36
N SER A 424 5.78 -27.17 -14.44
CA SER A 424 4.91 -28.36 -14.48
C SER A 424 5.45 -29.54 -15.31
N GLU A 425 6.24 -29.31 -16.37
CA GLU A 425 6.74 -30.44 -17.19
C GLU A 425 7.97 -31.17 -16.62
N LEU A 426 8.71 -30.58 -15.68
CA LEU A 426 9.88 -31.23 -15.08
C LEU A 426 9.56 -32.12 -13.86
N ALA A 427 8.34 -32.04 -13.31
CA ALA A 427 7.90 -32.92 -12.23
C ALA A 427 7.44 -34.30 -12.74
N GLU A 428 6.87 -34.38 -13.95
CA GLU A 428 6.45 -35.66 -14.57
C GLU A 428 7.62 -36.53 -15.06
N LEU A 429 8.80 -35.95 -15.27
CA LEU A 429 10.00 -36.70 -15.70
C LEU A 429 10.83 -37.25 -14.53
N ALA A 430 10.42 -36.99 -13.27
CA ALA A 430 11.16 -37.39 -12.08
C ALA A 430 10.54 -38.55 -11.28
N GLU A 431 9.43 -39.14 -11.75
CA GLU A 431 8.96 -40.43 -11.20
C GLU A 431 9.61 -41.59 -11.96
N PRO A 432 10.48 -42.41 -11.34
CA PRO A 432 10.84 -43.68 -11.90
C PRO A 432 9.62 -44.60 -11.79
N THR A 433 9.12 -45.07 -12.93
CA THR A 433 8.11 -46.11 -13.03
C THR A 433 8.62 -47.36 -12.30
N GLU A 434 8.12 -47.60 -11.10
CA GLU A 434 8.35 -48.83 -10.36
C GLU A 434 7.63 -49.96 -11.11
N GLN A 435 8.38 -50.72 -11.90
CA GLN A 435 7.87 -51.87 -12.63
C GLN A 435 7.38 -52.93 -11.64
N ALA A 436 6.08 -53.21 -11.69
CA ALA A 436 5.42 -54.30 -11.00
C ALA A 436 6.05 -55.65 -11.40
N VAL A 437 6.56 -56.38 -10.40
CA VAL A 437 6.93 -57.80 -10.51
C VAL A 437 5.63 -58.61 -10.52
N PRO A 438 5.37 -59.47 -11.52
CA PRO A 438 4.16 -60.27 -11.53
C PRO A 438 4.31 -61.47 -10.59
N ALA A 439 3.37 -61.58 -9.65
CA ALA A 439 3.15 -62.77 -8.87
C ALA A 439 2.38 -63.82 -9.69
N ALA A 440 2.97 -65.01 -9.86
CA ALA A 440 2.28 -66.30 -9.80
C ALA A 440 3.23 -67.45 -10.15
N MET A 441 3.36 -68.44 -9.25
CA MET A 441 3.12 -69.84 -9.57
C MET A 441 2.99 -70.65 -8.28
N THR A 442 1.74 -70.91 -7.92
CA THR A 442 1.29 -71.82 -6.88
C THR A 442 1.54 -73.26 -7.35
N VAL A 443 2.33 -74.03 -6.61
CA VAL A 443 2.53 -75.48 -6.80
C VAL A 443 1.41 -76.23 -6.06
N PRO A 444 0.77 -77.26 -6.65
CA PRO A 444 -0.27 -78.00 -5.96
C PRO A 444 0.32 -79.04 -5.00
N ALA A 445 -0.39 -79.25 -3.89
CA ALA A 445 -0.09 -80.21 -2.86
C ALA A 445 -0.45 -81.65 -3.27
N GLU A 446 0.41 -82.60 -2.92
CA GLU A 446 0.08 -84.04 -2.82
C GLU A 446 0.25 -84.50 -1.35
N PRO A 447 -0.57 -85.44 -0.85
CA PRO A 447 -0.72 -85.69 0.58
C PRO A 447 0.11 -86.86 1.11
N ALA A 448 0.41 -86.78 2.42
CA ALA A 448 0.55 -87.80 3.48
C ALA A 448 0.99 -89.24 3.07
N GLU A 449 1.95 -89.90 3.74
CA GLU A 449 1.92 -90.29 5.16
C GLU A 449 3.25 -91.07 5.54
N PRO A 450 3.42 -91.74 6.70
CA PRO A 450 4.30 -91.30 7.80
C PRO A 450 5.48 -92.25 8.11
N GLY A 451 6.41 -91.81 8.97
CA GLY A 451 7.40 -92.69 9.60
C GLY A 451 8.48 -91.97 10.40
N ALA A 452 8.32 -91.93 11.73
CA ALA A 452 9.36 -91.61 12.72
C ALA A 452 10.26 -92.86 12.99
N PRO A 453 11.24 -92.88 13.93
CA PRO A 453 12.09 -91.83 14.54
C PRO A 453 13.61 -92.23 14.61
N THR A 454 14.42 -91.41 15.32
CA THR A 454 15.73 -91.69 15.99
C THR A 454 16.98 -91.87 15.10
N GLU A 455 18.17 -91.33 15.35
CA GLU A 455 18.89 -90.79 16.54
C GLU A 455 19.61 -89.46 16.23
#